data_AF-A0A7C1ALN7-F1
#
_entry.id   AF-A0A7C1ALN7-F1
#
_cell.length_a   1.000
_cell.length_b   1.000
_cell.length_c   1.000
_cell.angle_alpha   90.00
_cell.angle_beta   90.00
_cell.angle_gamma   90.00
#
_symmetry.space_group_name_H-M   'P 1'
#
loop_
_entity.id
_entity.type
_entity.pdbx_description
1 polymer ?
#
loop_
_entity_poly.entity_id
_entity_poly.type
_entity_poly.pdbx_seq_one_letter_code
_entity_poly.pdbx_strand_id
1 'polypeptide(L)'
;MKRKRLIFFILILVTLSPLHLWAEYDVYSAAFALKKLLEFYGKNISIVEIETELKQSQNIFDSVVRVGRKHGLYLNRFVLENYQQITRFTEPIITQYKGIFYIAKLSPTGIQLISNRRKIVVRQEEFLKDWSGIFISLPLPGVLVIRYKPVEKKGRIVFLYSYHNEEFYLFKEIFDKLYKQANKAGYNLIYVDELGLIPEKSIHTINNNSERDGFESAKYSLLRELKFIEKGIGITDPTQFYDKIYHYLAKFKVRVEMENLKYENWKAITAFDELELNQLAVKLFCHGNINGYVEKIKEYNQGFWEYNVVIRDKYFRDQIEKLAEANPNSLIFTLRGLGHYGMEENVKVCGFTTETIILGEGRFQELLVPDQYIQILRRNQVEIDPSQEKIGYLRAFPVECLRNYLHKKLNFTISEATVKANQVVENLNEQDIQRLALDISHGIAEGRLRNSDAVYEFVYWWLKKKKLVLDW
;
A
#
# COMPACT_ATOMS: atom_id res chain seq x y z
N MET A 1 46.50 23.81 51.61
CA MET A 1 45.13 23.40 51.24
C MET A 1 44.85 23.55 49.73
N LYS A 2 45.53 22.81 48.83
CA LYS A 2 45.34 22.93 47.36
C LYS A 2 45.39 21.57 46.62
N ARG A 3 44.70 20.54 47.14
CA ARG A 3 44.62 19.23 46.43
C ARG A 3 43.24 18.54 46.43
N LYS A 4 42.19 19.20 46.93
CA LYS A 4 40.83 18.62 46.99
C LYS A 4 39.83 19.14 45.94
N ARG A 5 40.22 20.10 45.08
CA ARG A 5 39.31 20.66 44.05
C ARG A 5 39.51 20.11 42.63
N LEU A 6 40.59 19.38 42.35
CA LEU A 6 40.84 18.84 41.01
C LEU A 6 40.19 17.47 40.75
N ILE A 7 39.93 16.69 41.81
CA ILE A 7 39.32 15.35 41.69
C ILE A 7 37.80 15.44 41.47
N PHE A 8 37.15 16.53 41.91
CA PHE A 8 35.71 16.72 41.71
C PHE A 8 35.34 17.09 40.26
N PHE A 9 36.25 17.74 39.52
CA PHE A 9 36.00 18.09 38.11
C PHE A 9 36.27 16.93 37.14
N ILE A 10 37.19 16.03 37.48
CA ILE A 10 37.47 14.83 36.67
C ILE A 10 36.40 13.76 36.88
N LEU A 11 35.76 13.68 38.06
CA LEU A 11 34.64 12.78 38.26
C LEU A 11 33.35 13.22 37.52
N ILE A 12 33.11 14.53 37.36
CA ILE A 12 31.92 15.04 36.65
C ILE A 12 32.04 14.84 35.11
N LEU A 13 33.27 14.85 34.57
CA LEU A 13 33.51 14.51 33.16
C LEU A 13 33.44 13.00 32.88
N VAL A 14 33.56 12.15 33.90
CA VAL A 14 33.45 10.68 33.79
C VAL A 14 32.02 10.18 34.11
N THR A 15 31.14 11.02 34.66
CA THR A 15 29.72 10.69 34.87
C THR A 15 28.77 11.17 33.78
N LEU A 16 29.27 11.88 32.75
CA LEU A 16 28.59 11.90 31.45
C LEU A 16 28.74 10.51 30.85
N SER A 17 27.80 9.64 31.25
CA SER A 17 27.81 8.22 30.92
C SER A 17 28.07 8.02 29.41
N PRO A 18 28.88 7.02 29.01
CA PRO A 18 29.02 6.64 27.61
C PRO A 18 27.65 6.50 26.94
N LEU A 19 26.65 6.00 27.67
CA LEU A 19 25.26 5.85 27.26
C LEU A 19 24.63 7.13 26.68
N HIS A 20 24.93 8.32 27.22
CA HIS A 20 24.41 9.57 26.66
C HIS A 20 25.06 9.92 25.31
N LEU A 21 26.38 9.72 25.18
CA LEU A 21 27.09 9.92 23.92
C LEU A 21 26.69 8.90 22.84
N TRP A 22 26.43 7.65 23.22
CA TRP A 22 25.91 6.61 22.31
C TRP A 22 24.47 6.92 21.85
N ALA A 23 23.60 7.34 22.77
CA ALA A 23 22.22 7.71 22.43
C ALA A 23 22.16 8.94 21.49
N GLU A 24 23.00 9.95 21.72
CA GLU A 24 23.11 11.10 20.82
C GLU A 24 23.63 10.71 19.43
N TYR A 25 24.57 9.77 19.37
CA TYR A 25 25.12 9.28 18.11
C TYR A 25 24.09 8.46 17.29
N ASP A 26 23.31 7.61 17.95
CA ASP A 26 22.25 6.82 17.31
C ASP A 26 21.18 7.73 16.72
N VAL A 27 20.73 8.73 17.50
CA VAL A 27 19.76 9.74 17.03
C VAL A 27 20.30 10.52 15.83
N TYR A 28 21.54 10.99 15.89
CA TYR A 28 22.14 11.73 14.80
C TYR A 28 22.26 10.88 13.52
N SER A 29 22.72 9.63 13.64
CA SER A 29 22.85 8.73 12.50
C SER A 29 21.50 8.39 11.86
N ALA A 30 20.46 8.21 12.69
CA ALA A 30 19.09 8.00 12.24
C ALA A 30 18.53 9.25 11.54
N ALA A 31 18.75 10.44 12.11
CA ALA A 31 18.35 11.72 11.52
C ALA A 31 19.00 11.95 10.16
N PHE A 32 20.31 11.68 10.05
CA PHE A 32 21.03 11.78 8.79
C PHE A 32 20.47 10.81 7.73
N ALA A 33 20.23 9.55 8.11
CA ALA A 33 19.67 8.56 7.20
C ALA A 33 18.28 9.02 6.72
N LEU A 34 17.39 9.44 7.63
CA LEU A 34 16.07 9.95 7.28
C LEU A 34 16.14 11.17 6.36
N LYS A 35 17.01 12.15 6.65
CA LYS A 35 17.24 13.31 5.79
C LYS A 35 17.64 12.90 4.38
N LYS A 36 18.56 11.94 4.25
CA LYS A 36 19.01 11.45 2.94
C LYS A 36 17.91 10.71 2.19
N LEU A 37 17.03 9.98 2.88
CA LEU A 37 15.86 9.37 2.26
C LEU A 37 14.88 10.46 1.77
N LEU A 38 14.62 11.47 2.59
CA LEU A 38 13.75 12.60 2.24
C LEU A 38 14.29 13.35 1.02
N GLU A 39 15.58 13.66 0.99
CA GLU A 39 16.26 14.28 -0.16
C GLU A 39 16.13 13.44 -1.44
N PHE A 40 16.25 12.11 -1.31
CA PHE A 40 16.08 11.19 -2.44
C PHE A 40 14.69 11.30 -3.07
N TYR A 41 13.66 11.56 -2.27
CA TYR A 41 12.29 11.80 -2.73
C TYR A 41 11.96 13.30 -2.90
N GLY A 42 12.97 14.16 -3.07
CA GLY A 42 12.78 15.58 -3.37
C GLY A 42 12.27 16.43 -2.21
N LYS A 43 12.30 15.93 -0.97
CA LYS A 43 11.93 16.67 0.25
C LYS A 43 13.18 17.30 0.85
N ASN A 44 13.16 18.61 1.08
CA ASN A 44 14.27 19.34 1.69
C ASN A 44 13.91 19.78 3.11
N ILE A 45 14.52 19.12 4.11
CA ILE A 45 14.24 19.34 5.54
C ILE A 45 15.55 19.49 6.30
N SER A 46 15.55 20.34 7.33
CA SER A 46 16.71 20.53 8.20
C SER A 46 17.00 19.29 9.04
N ILE A 47 18.27 18.91 9.15
CA ILE A 47 18.66 17.79 10.02
C ILE A 47 18.34 18.08 11.50
N VAL A 48 18.43 19.36 11.90
CA VAL A 48 18.18 19.81 13.29
C VAL A 48 16.71 19.62 13.68
N GLU A 49 15.80 19.85 12.73
CA GLU A 49 14.37 19.60 12.92
C GLU A 49 14.10 18.11 13.14
N ILE A 50 14.65 17.25 12.27
CA ILE A 50 14.53 15.80 12.39
C ILE A 50 15.08 15.30 13.73
N GLU A 51 16.29 15.72 14.11
CA GLU A 51 16.91 15.33 15.38
C GLU A 51 16.06 15.70 16.58
N THR A 52 15.46 16.90 16.57
CA THR A 52 14.63 17.39 17.67
C THR A 52 13.42 16.50 17.89
N GLU A 53 12.78 16.03 16.81
CA GLU A 53 11.64 15.11 16.88
C GLU A 53 12.02 13.69 17.27
N LEU A 54 13.20 13.22 16.84
CA LEU A 54 13.69 11.89 17.22
C LEU A 54 14.06 11.79 18.70
N LYS A 55 14.58 12.86 19.31
CA LYS A 55 14.94 12.89 20.75
C LYS A 55 13.75 12.73 21.70
N GLN A 56 12.53 12.95 21.23
CA GLN A 56 11.31 12.91 22.06
C GLN A 56 10.79 11.49 22.32
N SER A 57 11.47 10.45 21.84
CA SER A 57 10.94 9.08 21.84
C SER A 57 11.93 8.05 22.35
N GLN A 58 11.40 6.98 22.96
CA GLN A 58 12.19 5.86 23.48
C GLN A 58 12.56 4.84 22.38
N ASN A 59 11.82 4.81 21.26
CA ASN A 59 12.11 3.91 20.12
C ASN A 59 12.48 4.72 18.88
N ILE A 60 13.75 4.68 18.49
CA ILE A 60 14.28 5.42 17.33
C ILE A 60 13.62 4.96 16.02
N PHE A 61 13.40 3.65 15.81
CA PHE A 61 12.79 3.15 14.57
C PHE A 61 11.38 3.69 14.36
N ASP A 62 10.54 3.61 15.38
CA ASP A 62 9.16 4.08 15.30
C ASP A 62 9.10 5.61 15.13
N SER A 63 10.10 6.32 15.66
CA SER A 63 10.24 7.77 15.50
C SER A 63 10.66 8.16 14.09
N VAL A 64 11.61 7.44 13.49
CA VAL A 64 12.00 7.65 12.09
C VAL A 64 10.79 7.46 11.17
N VAL A 65 9.97 6.43 11.42
CA VAL A 65 8.71 6.22 10.70
C VAL A 65 7.78 7.42 10.87
N ARG A 66 7.49 7.83 12.11
CA ARG A 66 6.58 8.96 12.41
C ARG A 66 7.05 10.26 11.74
N VAL A 67 8.33 10.61 11.89
CA VAL A 67 8.90 11.84 11.30
C VAL A 67 8.88 11.77 9.77
N GLY A 68 9.17 10.61 9.17
CA GLY A 68 9.04 10.44 7.72
C GLY A 68 7.61 10.66 7.21
N ARG A 69 6.61 10.14 7.94
CA ARG A 69 5.18 10.33 7.62
C ARG A 69 4.75 11.79 7.77
N LYS A 70 5.24 12.50 8.80
CA LYS A 70 5.05 13.95 8.97
C LYS A 70 5.63 14.77 7.80
N HIS A 71 6.64 14.24 7.12
CA HIS A 71 7.24 14.90 5.96
C HIS A 71 6.79 14.32 4.62
N GLY A 72 5.65 13.63 4.60
CA GLY A 72 4.98 13.21 3.38
C GLY A 72 5.52 11.94 2.72
N LEU A 73 6.29 11.13 3.44
CA LEU A 73 6.69 9.78 2.99
C LEU A 73 5.95 8.72 3.79
N TYR A 74 5.28 7.78 3.11
CA TYR A 74 4.65 6.63 3.78
C TYR A 74 5.67 5.59 4.22
N LEU A 75 6.44 5.93 5.25
CA LEU A 75 7.43 5.03 5.81
C LEU A 75 6.79 3.99 6.73
N ASN A 76 7.39 2.81 6.72
CA ASN A 76 7.00 1.68 7.53
C ASN A 76 8.24 0.96 8.03
N ARG A 77 8.17 0.45 9.26
CA ARG A 77 9.15 -0.49 9.78
C ARG A 77 8.77 -1.90 9.34
N PHE A 78 9.74 -2.60 8.78
CA PHE A 78 9.60 -3.97 8.29
C PHE A 78 10.68 -4.87 8.88
N VAL A 79 10.40 -6.17 8.86
CA VAL A 79 11.39 -7.22 9.12
C VAL A 79 11.38 -8.20 7.95
N LEU A 80 12.55 -8.52 7.42
CA LEU A 80 12.69 -9.51 6.37
C LEU A 80 12.94 -10.89 6.98
N GLU A 81 12.06 -11.88 6.77
CA GLU A 81 12.30 -13.25 7.26
C GLU A 81 13.33 -13.99 6.38
N ASN A 82 13.21 -13.84 5.06
CA ASN A 82 14.14 -14.41 4.10
C ASN A 82 15.06 -13.32 3.55
N TYR A 83 16.27 -13.25 4.10
CA TYR A 83 17.27 -12.23 3.78
C TYR A 83 17.69 -12.20 2.30
N GLN A 84 17.51 -13.31 1.56
CA GLN A 84 17.79 -13.34 0.13
C GLN A 84 16.85 -12.41 -0.67
N GLN A 85 15.67 -12.08 -0.14
CA GLN A 85 14.75 -11.14 -0.80
C GLN A 85 15.29 -9.70 -0.87
N ILE A 86 16.42 -9.38 -0.21
CA ILE A 86 17.06 -8.06 -0.35
C ILE A 86 17.44 -7.74 -1.81
N THR A 87 17.65 -8.75 -2.65
CA THR A 87 17.93 -8.57 -4.08
C THR A 87 16.74 -8.04 -4.87
N ARG A 88 15.53 -8.07 -4.28
CA ARG A 88 14.30 -7.52 -4.88
C ARG A 88 14.08 -6.05 -4.51
N PHE A 89 14.95 -5.45 -3.70
CA PHE A 89 14.78 -4.07 -3.26
C PHE A 89 15.13 -3.13 -4.41
N THR A 90 14.15 -2.36 -4.86
CA THR A 90 14.30 -1.36 -5.93
C THR A 90 14.60 0.04 -5.38
N GLU A 91 14.20 0.30 -4.14
CA GLU A 91 14.30 1.60 -3.48
C GLU A 91 15.31 1.59 -2.31
N PRO A 92 15.89 2.75 -1.95
CA PRO A 92 16.74 2.85 -0.78
C PRO A 92 15.95 2.63 0.51
N ILE A 93 16.58 1.99 1.49
CA ILE A 93 16.02 1.71 2.81
C ILE A 93 16.86 2.38 3.90
N ILE A 94 16.26 2.68 5.05
CA ILE A 94 17.00 2.99 6.27
C ILE A 94 17.17 1.70 7.05
N THR A 95 18.38 1.40 7.50
CA THR A 95 18.63 0.22 8.32
C THR A 95 19.82 0.42 9.26
N GLN A 96 19.89 -0.39 10.31
CA GLN A 96 21.01 -0.41 11.23
C GLN A 96 21.98 -1.53 10.84
N TYR A 97 23.26 -1.19 10.69
CA TYR A 97 24.34 -2.13 10.41
C TYR A 97 25.51 -1.85 11.34
N LYS A 98 25.96 -2.86 12.11
CA LYS A 98 27.01 -2.73 13.14
C LYS A 98 26.76 -1.55 14.11
N GLY A 99 25.50 -1.40 14.54
CA GLY A 99 25.07 -0.38 15.51
C GLY A 99 24.76 1.00 14.92
N ILE A 100 25.00 1.26 13.62
CA ILE A 100 24.85 2.60 13.03
C ILE A 100 23.71 2.59 12.01
N PHE A 101 22.91 3.67 11.97
CA PHE A 101 21.90 3.85 10.92
C PHE A 101 22.54 4.30 9.60
N TYR A 102 22.13 3.65 8.51
CA TYR A 102 22.55 3.94 7.16
C TYR A 102 21.34 4.08 6.24
N ILE A 103 21.52 4.85 5.16
CA ILE A 103 20.80 4.57 3.93
C ILE A 103 21.51 3.44 3.20
N ALA A 104 20.80 2.35 2.99
CA ALA A 104 21.25 1.20 2.24
C ALA A 104 20.60 1.18 0.85
N LYS A 105 21.42 1.08 -0.19
CA LYS A 105 20.98 0.93 -1.59
C LYS A 105 21.66 -0.26 -2.22
N LEU A 106 20.89 -1.10 -2.90
CA LEU A 106 21.45 -2.22 -3.66
C LEU A 106 22.26 -1.68 -4.85
N SER A 107 23.41 -2.30 -5.11
CA SER A 107 24.30 -1.97 -6.23
C SER A 107 24.82 -3.27 -6.86
N PRO A 108 25.29 -3.25 -8.13
CA PRO A 108 25.83 -4.44 -8.79
C PRO A 108 26.98 -5.11 -8.03
N THR A 109 27.74 -4.34 -7.25
CA THR A 109 28.93 -4.80 -6.51
C THR A 109 28.65 -5.14 -5.04
N GLY A 110 27.41 -5.01 -4.56
CA GLY A 110 27.04 -5.23 -3.16
C GLY A 110 26.04 -4.21 -2.65
N ILE A 111 26.05 -3.95 -1.34
CA ILE A 111 25.13 -3.01 -0.68
C ILE A 111 25.90 -1.74 -0.36
N GLN A 112 25.46 -0.63 -0.96
CA GLN A 112 26.00 0.69 -0.71
C GLN A 112 25.37 1.26 0.55
N LEU A 113 26.19 1.49 1.57
CA LEU A 113 25.80 2.08 2.85
C LEU A 113 26.29 3.53 2.92
N ILE A 114 25.36 4.46 3.15
CA ILE A 114 25.62 5.89 3.21
C ILE A 114 25.30 6.38 4.63
N SER A 115 26.31 6.91 5.32
CA SER A 115 26.15 7.61 6.62
C SER A 115 26.74 9.01 6.55
N ASN A 116 26.62 9.75 7.66
CA ASN A 116 27.19 11.08 7.81
C ASN A 116 28.72 11.11 7.73
N ARG A 117 29.39 9.98 7.97
CA ARG A 117 30.86 9.91 8.02
C ARG A 117 31.47 9.41 6.71
N ARG A 118 30.79 8.49 6.03
CA ARG A 118 31.33 7.81 4.86
C ARG A 118 30.27 7.14 4.02
N LYS A 119 30.64 6.89 2.76
CA LYS A 119 29.95 6.01 1.83
C LYS A 119 30.82 4.76 1.65
N ILE A 120 30.27 3.59 1.95
CA ILE A 120 30.97 2.30 1.81
C ILE A 120 30.14 1.35 0.96
N VAL A 121 30.80 0.38 0.34
CA VAL A 121 30.14 -0.73 -0.35
C VAL A 121 30.57 -2.01 0.35
N VAL A 122 29.59 -2.77 0.82
CA VAL A 122 29.79 -4.04 1.53
C VAL A 122 29.28 -5.17 0.64
N ARG A 123 30.01 -6.29 0.56
CA ARG A 123 29.51 -7.46 -0.19
C ARG A 123 28.21 -7.94 0.43
N GLN A 124 27.26 -8.39 -0.39
CA GLN A 124 25.94 -8.79 0.09
C GLN A 124 26.03 -9.88 1.18
N GLU A 125 26.85 -10.90 0.99
CA GLU A 125 27.05 -11.97 1.96
C GLU A 125 27.59 -11.46 3.32
N GLU A 126 28.49 -10.47 3.30
CA GLU A 126 29.03 -9.87 4.51
C GLU A 126 27.99 -9.00 5.21
N PHE A 127 27.21 -8.24 4.45
CA PHE A 127 26.12 -7.44 5.01
C PHE A 127 25.08 -8.33 5.70
N LEU A 128 24.66 -9.42 5.04
CA LEU A 128 23.63 -10.32 5.55
C LEU A 128 24.03 -11.07 6.83
N LYS A 129 25.34 -11.24 7.09
CA LYS A 129 25.84 -11.86 8.34
C LYS A 129 25.57 -11.00 9.57
N ASP A 130 25.72 -9.69 9.44
CA ASP A 130 25.63 -8.76 10.58
C ASP A 130 24.33 -7.92 10.56
N TRP A 131 23.43 -8.19 9.61
CA TRP A 131 22.16 -7.47 9.48
C TRP A 131 21.02 -8.19 10.20
N SER A 132 20.25 -7.44 10.98
CA SER A 132 19.11 -7.95 11.76
C SER A 132 17.86 -8.23 10.92
N GLY A 133 17.87 -7.89 9.63
CA GLY A 133 16.69 -7.95 8.77
C GLY A 133 15.68 -6.81 9.01
N ILE A 134 15.94 -5.91 9.97
CA ILE A 134 15.07 -4.77 10.29
C ILE A 134 15.40 -3.59 9.37
N PHE A 135 14.38 -2.98 8.77
CA PHE A 135 14.55 -1.79 7.95
C PHE A 135 13.32 -0.89 7.98
N ILE A 136 13.49 0.33 7.50
CA ILE A 136 12.43 1.30 7.26
C ILE A 136 12.45 1.69 5.79
N SER A 137 11.31 1.64 5.13
CA SER A 137 11.16 2.01 3.73
C SER A 137 9.73 2.42 3.41
N LEU A 138 9.51 2.93 2.20
CA LEU A 138 8.19 2.87 1.57
C LEU A 138 7.77 1.41 1.38
N PRO A 139 6.47 1.10 1.19
CA PRO A 139 6.04 -0.24 0.81
C PRO A 139 6.79 -0.76 -0.42
N LEU A 140 7.18 -2.04 -0.40
CA LEU A 140 8.01 -2.66 -1.44
C LEU A 140 7.20 -3.74 -2.18
N PRO A 141 6.73 -3.48 -3.41
CA PRO A 141 6.10 -4.49 -4.25
C PRO A 141 6.99 -5.72 -4.47
N GLY A 142 6.37 -6.90 -4.44
CA GLY A 142 7.06 -8.18 -4.67
C GLY A 142 7.94 -8.70 -3.52
N VAL A 143 7.94 -8.03 -2.35
CA VAL A 143 8.71 -8.42 -1.17
C VAL A 143 7.77 -8.83 -0.03
N LEU A 144 7.90 -10.07 0.45
CA LEU A 144 7.16 -10.53 1.63
C LEU A 144 7.88 -10.05 2.90
N VAL A 145 7.21 -9.21 3.68
CA VAL A 145 7.75 -8.56 4.87
C VAL A 145 6.89 -8.83 6.10
N ILE A 146 7.53 -8.97 7.26
CA ILE A 146 6.86 -9.10 8.55
C ILE A 146 6.55 -7.68 9.09
N ARG A 147 5.29 -7.48 9.50
CA ARG A 147 4.80 -6.27 10.19
C ARG A 147 4.77 -6.45 11.71
N TYR A 148 4.47 -7.65 12.18
CA TYR A 148 4.45 -7.99 13.59
C TYR A 148 5.01 -9.40 13.81
N LYS A 149 5.95 -9.51 14.75
CA LYS A 149 6.55 -10.78 15.14
C LYS A 149 6.27 -11.02 16.63
N PRO A 150 5.56 -12.10 16.99
CA PRO A 150 5.29 -12.43 18.39
C PRO A 150 6.53 -13.02 19.05
N VAL A 151 6.53 -13.08 20.39
CA VAL A 151 7.60 -13.73 21.17
C VAL A 151 7.60 -15.24 20.92
N GLU A 152 6.43 -15.87 20.97
CA GLU A 152 6.23 -17.27 20.64
C GLU A 152 5.42 -17.38 19.34
N LYS A 153 5.84 -18.23 18.40
CA LYS A 153 5.16 -18.39 17.11
C LYS A 153 4.26 -19.63 17.13
N LYS A 154 2.95 -19.39 17.08
CA LYS A 154 1.85 -20.36 16.98
C LYS A 154 1.19 -20.38 15.60
N GLY A 155 1.31 -19.31 14.82
CA GLY A 155 0.69 -19.24 13.50
C GLY A 155 1.15 -18.03 12.69
N ARG A 156 0.53 -17.83 11.54
CA ARG A 156 0.85 -16.75 10.59
C ARG A 156 -0.42 -16.15 10.00
N ILE A 157 -0.40 -14.85 9.78
CA ILE A 157 -1.43 -14.10 9.05
C ILE A 157 -0.71 -13.37 7.92
N VAL A 158 -1.08 -13.64 6.67
CA VAL A 158 -0.42 -13.08 5.49
C VAL A 158 -1.42 -12.29 4.65
N PHE A 159 -1.20 -10.98 4.56
CA PHE A 159 -1.98 -10.09 3.72
C PHE A 159 -1.33 -9.99 2.34
N LEU A 160 -2.04 -10.39 1.30
CA LEU A 160 -1.66 -10.17 -0.08
C LEU A 160 -2.49 -9.00 -0.59
N TYR A 161 -1.84 -7.97 -1.12
CA TYR A 161 -2.51 -6.83 -1.71
C TYR A 161 -2.33 -6.83 -3.21
N SER A 162 -3.41 -6.62 -3.96
CA SER A 162 -3.41 -6.50 -5.42
C SER A 162 -4.29 -5.31 -5.78
N TYR A 163 -3.83 -4.45 -6.69
CA TYR A 163 -4.68 -3.34 -7.15
C TYR A 163 -5.58 -3.75 -8.31
N HIS A 164 -5.08 -4.63 -9.17
CA HIS A 164 -5.60 -4.77 -10.51
C HIS A 164 -6.24 -6.10 -10.83
N ASN A 165 -6.17 -7.05 -9.89
CA ASN A 165 -6.81 -8.34 -10.05
C ASN A 165 -6.48 -8.97 -11.40
N GLU A 166 -5.20 -8.96 -11.79
CA GLU A 166 -4.73 -9.53 -13.07
C GLU A 166 -3.44 -10.35 -12.89
N GLU A 167 -2.76 -10.23 -11.76
CA GLU A 167 -1.43 -10.78 -11.49
C GLU A 167 -1.49 -12.20 -10.94
N PHE A 168 -2.28 -13.08 -11.59
CA PHE A 168 -2.50 -14.44 -11.11
C PHE A 168 -1.18 -15.23 -10.99
N TYR A 169 -0.21 -14.94 -11.86
CA TYR A 169 1.11 -15.57 -11.80
C TYR A 169 1.86 -15.22 -10.51
N LEU A 170 1.79 -13.95 -10.04
CA LEU A 170 2.38 -13.52 -8.76
C LEU A 170 1.64 -14.16 -7.59
N PHE A 171 0.30 -14.12 -7.61
CA PHE A 171 -0.51 -14.80 -6.59
C PHE A 171 -0.13 -16.28 -6.48
N LYS A 172 -0.05 -16.98 -7.63
CA LYS A 172 0.33 -18.39 -7.70
C LYS A 172 1.71 -18.64 -7.12
N GLU A 173 2.72 -17.85 -7.48
CA GLU A 173 4.07 -17.99 -6.94
C GLU A 173 4.08 -17.86 -5.42
N ILE A 174 3.38 -16.87 -4.88
CA ILE A 174 3.31 -16.62 -3.43
C ILE A 174 2.52 -17.72 -2.74
N PHE A 175 1.35 -18.10 -3.25
CA PHE A 175 0.55 -19.18 -2.71
C PHE A 175 1.34 -20.51 -2.66
N ASP A 176 2.03 -20.88 -3.73
CA ASP A 176 2.82 -22.11 -3.79
C ASP A 176 3.89 -22.15 -2.69
N LYS A 177 4.50 -21.00 -2.37
CA LYS A 177 5.46 -20.86 -1.26
C LYS A 177 4.75 -20.97 0.09
N LEU A 178 3.65 -20.26 0.29
CA LEU A 178 2.88 -20.30 1.54
C LEU A 178 2.36 -21.71 1.84
N TYR A 179 1.84 -22.40 0.82
CA TYR A 179 1.35 -23.77 0.92
C TYR A 179 2.47 -24.74 1.33
N LYS A 180 3.64 -24.68 0.68
CA LYS A 180 4.82 -25.49 1.06
C LYS A 180 5.28 -25.21 2.48
N GLN A 181 5.28 -23.94 2.89
CA GLN A 181 5.65 -23.54 4.25
C GLN A 181 4.63 -24.02 5.29
N ALA A 182 3.33 -23.91 4.99
CA ALA A 182 2.26 -24.41 5.84
C ALA A 182 2.39 -25.93 6.05
N ASN A 183 2.55 -26.69 4.96
CA ASN A 183 2.74 -28.15 5.05
C ASN A 183 3.99 -28.52 5.86
N LYS A 184 5.12 -27.84 5.63
CA LYS A 184 6.36 -28.10 6.38
C LYS A 184 6.20 -27.81 7.88
N ALA A 185 5.44 -26.77 8.24
CA ALA A 185 5.20 -26.37 9.61
C ALA A 185 4.00 -27.08 10.26
N GLY A 186 3.25 -27.89 9.51
CA GLY A 186 2.02 -28.53 9.98
C GLY A 186 0.87 -27.54 10.23
N TYR A 187 0.84 -26.40 9.54
CA TYR A 187 -0.21 -25.40 9.69
C TYR A 187 -1.47 -25.74 8.89
N ASN A 188 -2.63 -25.51 9.50
CA ASN A 188 -3.90 -25.47 8.78
C ASN A 188 -3.94 -24.22 7.89
N LEU A 189 -4.18 -24.40 6.59
CA LEU A 189 -4.23 -23.30 5.64
C LEU A 189 -5.66 -22.76 5.50
N ILE A 190 -5.85 -21.46 5.74
CA ILE A 190 -7.14 -20.79 5.68
C ILE A 190 -7.04 -19.58 4.75
N TYR A 191 -7.86 -19.55 3.71
CA TYR A 191 -8.04 -18.40 2.85
C TYR A 191 -9.23 -17.58 3.34
N VAL A 192 -9.07 -16.28 3.50
CA VAL A 192 -10.19 -15.37 3.81
C VAL A 192 -10.43 -14.46 2.60
N ASP A 193 -11.55 -14.69 1.95
CA ASP A 193 -11.95 -14.01 0.73
C ASP A 193 -12.45 -12.58 1.01
N GLU A 194 -12.05 -11.63 0.17
CA GLU A 194 -12.54 -10.26 0.21
C GLU A 194 -13.90 -10.19 -0.49
N LEU A 195 -14.96 -9.95 0.28
CA LEU A 195 -16.32 -9.92 -0.27
C LEU A 195 -16.55 -8.64 -1.07
N GLY A 196 -16.72 -8.74 -2.39
CA GLY A 196 -17.20 -7.62 -3.20
C GLY A 196 -18.55 -7.06 -2.69
N LEU A 197 -18.91 -5.83 -3.08
CA LEU A 197 -20.22 -5.28 -2.71
C LEU A 197 -21.34 -6.15 -3.28
N ILE A 198 -22.24 -6.64 -2.43
CA ILE A 198 -23.42 -7.40 -2.87
C ILE A 198 -24.36 -6.43 -3.60
N PRO A 199 -24.71 -6.65 -4.88
CA PRO A 199 -25.59 -5.74 -5.60
C PRO A 199 -26.99 -5.69 -4.98
N GLU A 200 -27.58 -4.50 -4.87
CA GLU A 200 -28.97 -4.32 -4.39
C GLU A 200 -29.97 -5.17 -5.18
N LYS A 201 -29.79 -5.26 -6.49
CA LYS A 201 -30.64 -6.08 -7.36
C LYS A 201 -30.69 -7.53 -6.88
N SER A 202 -29.56 -8.08 -6.44
CA SER A 202 -29.47 -9.46 -5.94
C SER A 202 -30.26 -9.65 -4.64
N ILE A 203 -30.37 -8.61 -3.81
CA ILE A 203 -31.11 -8.63 -2.55
C ILE A 203 -32.61 -8.57 -2.80
N HIS A 204 -33.05 -7.69 -3.72
CA HIS A 204 -34.47 -7.54 -4.06
C HIS A 204 -35.05 -8.73 -4.83
N THR A 205 -34.20 -9.53 -5.50
CA THR A 205 -34.65 -10.77 -6.16
C THR A 205 -34.90 -11.93 -5.21
N ILE A 206 -34.40 -11.87 -3.97
CA ILE A 206 -34.61 -12.91 -2.97
C ILE A 206 -35.92 -12.61 -2.24
N ASN A 207 -36.90 -13.51 -2.35
CA ASN A 207 -38.22 -13.35 -1.72
C ASN A 207 -38.11 -13.50 -0.19
N ASN A 208 -37.83 -12.39 0.49
CA ASN A 208 -37.60 -12.32 1.94
C ASN A 208 -38.49 -11.27 2.61
N ASN A 209 -38.69 -11.43 3.92
CA ASN A 209 -39.55 -10.57 4.73
C ASN A 209 -38.99 -9.14 4.95
N SER A 210 -37.68 -8.92 4.74
CA SER A 210 -37.04 -7.61 4.84
C SER A 210 -35.77 -7.50 3.97
N GLU A 211 -35.32 -6.26 3.66
CA GLU A 211 -34.07 -5.98 2.94
C GLU A 211 -32.85 -6.59 3.66
N ARG A 212 -32.83 -6.49 5.00
CA ARG A 212 -31.79 -7.07 5.84
C ARG A 212 -31.72 -8.60 5.71
N ASP A 213 -32.88 -9.26 5.71
CA ASP A 213 -32.94 -10.72 5.54
C ASP A 213 -32.49 -11.11 4.12
N GLY A 214 -32.85 -10.32 3.11
CA GLY A 214 -32.32 -10.39 1.74
C GLY A 214 -30.79 -10.34 1.69
N PHE A 215 -30.20 -9.33 2.32
CA PHE A 215 -28.75 -9.17 2.41
C PHE A 215 -28.06 -10.36 3.10
N GLU A 216 -28.54 -10.78 4.27
CA GLU A 216 -27.95 -11.90 5.01
C GLU A 216 -28.09 -13.23 4.24
N SER A 217 -29.22 -13.42 3.54
CA SER A 217 -29.43 -14.59 2.68
C SER A 217 -28.48 -14.62 1.48
N ALA A 218 -28.29 -13.48 0.81
CA ALA A 218 -27.34 -13.34 -0.29
C ALA A 218 -25.90 -13.64 0.19
N LYS A 219 -25.50 -13.04 1.31
CA LYS A 219 -24.19 -13.27 1.93
C LYS A 219 -23.98 -14.75 2.29
N TYR A 220 -24.98 -15.39 2.89
CA TYR A 220 -24.92 -16.81 3.22
C TYR A 220 -24.80 -17.70 1.98
N SER A 221 -25.51 -17.37 0.90
CA SER A 221 -25.43 -18.08 -0.37
C SER A 221 -24.02 -18.01 -0.97
N LEU A 222 -23.42 -16.82 -1.00
CA LEU A 222 -22.04 -16.62 -1.49
C LEU A 222 -21.03 -17.43 -0.67
N LEU A 223 -21.13 -17.40 0.67
CA LEU A 223 -20.27 -18.21 1.52
C LEU A 223 -20.44 -19.71 1.24
N ARG A 224 -21.67 -20.18 1.07
CA ARG A 224 -21.94 -21.60 0.76
C ARG A 224 -21.28 -22.01 -0.56
N GLU A 225 -21.32 -21.14 -1.56
CA GLU A 225 -20.64 -21.35 -2.83
C GLU A 225 -19.14 -21.42 -2.63
N LEU A 226 -18.53 -20.43 -1.95
CA LEU A 226 -17.09 -20.40 -1.60
C LEU A 226 -16.61 -21.69 -0.90
N LYS A 227 -17.44 -22.30 -0.05
CA LYS A 227 -17.13 -23.57 0.62
C LYS A 227 -16.99 -24.77 -0.34
N PHE A 228 -17.33 -24.66 -1.62
CA PHE A 228 -17.03 -25.68 -2.62
C PHE A 228 -15.53 -25.84 -2.90
N ILE A 229 -14.73 -24.78 -2.72
CA ILE A 229 -13.26 -24.83 -2.81
C ILE A 229 -12.69 -25.88 -1.85
N GLU A 230 -13.24 -25.98 -0.64
CA GLU A 230 -12.82 -26.97 0.38
C GLU A 230 -13.06 -28.42 -0.08
N LYS A 231 -14.00 -28.62 -1.01
CA LYS A 231 -14.34 -29.93 -1.60
C LYS A 231 -13.54 -30.22 -2.87
N GLY A 232 -12.72 -29.28 -3.31
CA GLY A 232 -11.94 -29.38 -4.54
C GLY A 232 -12.71 -29.02 -5.81
N ILE A 233 -13.80 -28.25 -5.66
CA ILE A 233 -14.62 -27.78 -6.77
C ILE A 233 -14.34 -26.29 -6.96
N GLY A 234 -13.86 -25.91 -8.14
CA GLY A 234 -13.66 -24.51 -8.52
C GLY A 234 -15.00 -23.78 -8.70
N ILE A 235 -14.98 -22.47 -8.48
CA ILE A 235 -16.16 -21.60 -8.57
C ILE A 235 -15.91 -20.60 -9.69
N THR A 236 -16.95 -20.34 -10.47
CA THR A 236 -16.89 -19.34 -11.54
C THR A 236 -17.12 -17.95 -10.97
N ASP A 237 -16.23 -17.02 -11.32
CA ASP A 237 -16.38 -15.60 -11.01
C ASP A 237 -16.43 -14.79 -12.31
N PRO A 238 -17.26 -13.74 -12.42
CA PRO A 238 -17.25 -12.85 -13.58
C PRO A 238 -15.88 -12.17 -13.80
N THR A 239 -15.09 -12.01 -12.74
CA THR A 239 -13.73 -11.51 -12.80
C THR A 239 -12.77 -12.67 -13.09
N GLN A 240 -12.17 -12.67 -14.28
CA GLN A 240 -11.28 -13.75 -14.74
C GLN A 240 -10.15 -14.09 -13.73
N PHE A 241 -9.70 -13.13 -12.94
CA PHE A 241 -8.67 -13.36 -11.94
C PHE A 241 -9.17 -14.11 -10.70
N TYR A 242 -10.31 -13.74 -10.14
CA TYR A 242 -10.90 -14.48 -9.03
C TYR A 242 -11.33 -15.89 -9.47
N ASP A 243 -11.85 -16.03 -10.69
CA ASP A 243 -12.14 -17.34 -11.30
C ASP A 243 -10.89 -18.24 -11.30
N LYS A 244 -9.74 -17.72 -11.79
CA LYS A 244 -8.47 -18.44 -11.76
C LYS A 244 -8.03 -18.78 -10.33
N ILE A 245 -8.20 -17.86 -9.37
CA ILE A 245 -7.84 -18.08 -7.96
C ILE A 245 -8.67 -19.19 -7.35
N TYR A 246 -10.00 -19.15 -7.47
CA TYR A 246 -10.89 -20.14 -6.88
C TYR A 246 -10.64 -21.53 -7.45
N HIS A 247 -10.48 -21.65 -8.77
CA HIS A 247 -10.10 -22.91 -9.41
C HIS A 247 -8.72 -23.40 -8.97
N TYR A 248 -7.78 -22.48 -8.72
CA TYR A 248 -6.45 -22.85 -8.26
C TYR A 248 -6.46 -23.35 -6.82
N LEU A 249 -7.07 -22.60 -5.90
CA LEU A 249 -7.20 -22.96 -4.49
C LEU A 249 -7.96 -24.28 -4.29
N ALA A 250 -8.96 -24.56 -5.11
CA ALA A 250 -9.72 -25.80 -5.06
C ALA A 250 -8.83 -27.05 -5.24
N LYS A 251 -7.79 -26.98 -6.07
CA LYS A 251 -6.83 -28.10 -6.26
C LYS A 251 -6.15 -28.53 -4.94
N PHE A 252 -6.07 -27.60 -3.99
CA PHE A 252 -5.44 -27.81 -2.68
C PHE A 252 -6.46 -27.99 -1.54
N LYS A 253 -7.77 -27.93 -1.84
CA LYS A 253 -8.86 -28.07 -0.87
C LYS A 253 -8.69 -27.13 0.34
N VAL A 254 -8.28 -25.89 0.07
CA VAL A 254 -8.01 -24.89 1.10
C VAL A 254 -9.31 -24.57 1.85
N ARG A 255 -9.24 -24.44 3.18
CA ARG A 255 -10.37 -23.93 3.96
C ARG A 255 -10.64 -22.47 3.59
N VAL A 256 -11.89 -22.12 3.33
CA VAL A 256 -12.28 -20.77 2.89
C VAL A 256 -13.21 -20.13 3.89
N GLU A 257 -12.89 -18.94 4.36
CA GLU A 257 -13.79 -18.04 5.04
C GLU A 257 -14.04 -16.83 4.13
N MET A 258 -15.08 -16.04 4.41
CA MET A 258 -15.42 -14.85 3.64
C MET A 258 -15.49 -13.65 4.57
N GLU A 259 -15.04 -12.49 4.11
CA GLU A 259 -15.16 -11.22 4.83
C GLU A 259 -16.61 -10.96 5.28
N ASN A 260 -16.76 -10.62 6.55
CA ASN A 260 -18.08 -10.37 7.14
C ASN A 260 -18.51 -8.91 6.95
N LEU A 261 -19.01 -8.58 5.76
CA LEU A 261 -19.67 -7.29 5.50
C LEU A 261 -20.98 -7.22 6.30
N LYS A 262 -21.13 -6.17 7.12
CA LYS A 262 -22.35 -5.90 7.88
C LYS A 262 -23.37 -5.15 7.03
N TYR A 263 -24.65 -5.46 7.24
CA TYR A 263 -25.77 -4.81 6.57
C TYR A 263 -25.73 -3.29 6.67
N GLU A 264 -25.45 -2.76 7.86
CA GLU A 264 -25.42 -1.31 8.09
C GLU A 264 -24.31 -0.63 7.28
N ASN A 265 -23.15 -1.30 7.13
CA ASN A 265 -22.07 -0.79 6.30
C ASN A 265 -22.39 -0.89 4.81
N TRP A 266 -22.96 -2.04 4.40
CA TRP A 266 -23.42 -2.25 3.03
C TRP A 266 -24.41 -1.14 2.62
N LYS A 267 -25.43 -0.86 3.44
CA LYS A 267 -26.43 0.16 3.13
C LYS A 267 -25.84 1.57 3.05
N ALA A 268 -24.84 1.87 3.89
CA ALA A 268 -24.14 3.15 3.85
C ALA A 268 -23.30 3.31 2.56
N ILE A 269 -22.62 2.24 2.11
CA ILE A 269 -21.89 2.24 0.84
C ILE A 269 -22.86 2.48 -0.32
N THR A 270 -23.95 1.72 -0.36
CA THR A 270 -24.97 1.84 -1.41
C THR A 270 -25.55 3.25 -1.50
N ALA A 271 -25.98 3.82 -0.37
CA ALA A 271 -26.53 5.17 -0.34
C ALA A 271 -25.51 6.24 -0.75
N PHE A 272 -24.22 6.00 -0.49
CA PHE A 272 -23.16 6.89 -0.95
C PHE A 272 -22.92 6.77 -2.46
N ASP A 273 -22.96 5.56 -3.01
CA ASP A 273 -22.77 5.31 -4.44
C ASP A 273 -23.89 5.95 -5.30
N GLU A 274 -25.12 6.03 -4.77
CA GLU A 274 -26.26 6.73 -5.40
C GLU A 274 -26.03 8.23 -5.64
N LEU A 275 -25.07 8.85 -4.94
CA LEU A 275 -24.73 10.26 -5.14
C LEU A 275 -23.99 10.53 -6.46
N GLU A 276 -23.48 9.48 -7.13
CA GLU A 276 -22.77 9.54 -8.42
C GLU A 276 -21.65 10.59 -8.46
N LEU A 277 -20.96 10.81 -7.32
CA LEU A 277 -20.00 11.91 -7.17
C LEU A 277 -18.82 11.79 -8.14
N ASN A 278 -18.36 10.58 -8.44
CA ASN A 278 -17.30 10.35 -9.41
C ASN A 278 -17.76 10.72 -10.83
N GLN A 279 -18.96 10.30 -11.26
CA GLN A 279 -19.52 10.70 -12.56
C GLN A 279 -19.70 12.21 -12.65
N LEU A 280 -20.14 12.86 -11.57
CA LEU A 280 -20.27 14.31 -11.51
C LEU A 280 -18.90 15.00 -11.63
N ALA A 281 -17.88 14.53 -10.91
CA ALA A 281 -16.53 15.04 -11.01
C ALA A 281 -16.01 14.93 -12.46
N VAL A 282 -16.11 13.76 -13.09
CA VAL A 282 -15.73 13.54 -14.49
C VAL A 282 -16.43 14.53 -15.43
N LYS A 283 -17.75 14.73 -15.27
CA LYS A 283 -18.49 15.73 -16.05
C LYS A 283 -17.89 17.13 -15.85
N LEU A 284 -17.61 17.55 -14.63
CA LEU A 284 -17.03 18.87 -14.34
C LEU A 284 -15.67 19.05 -15.01
N PHE A 285 -14.80 18.05 -14.96
CA PHE A 285 -13.50 18.09 -15.65
C PHE A 285 -13.69 18.25 -17.17
N CYS A 286 -14.54 17.42 -17.78
CA CYS A 286 -14.80 17.45 -19.21
C CYS A 286 -15.45 18.76 -19.69
N HIS A 287 -16.12 19.52 -18.83
CA HIS A 287 -16.66 20.85 -19.14
C HIS A 287 -15.70 21.99 -18.77
N GLY A 288 -14.43 21.69 -18.46
CA GLY A 288 -13.41 22.68 -18.11
C GLY A 288 -13.52 23.25 -16.68
N ASN A 289 -14.46 22.77 -15.85
CA ASN A 289 -14.58 23.19 -14.46
C ASN A 289 -13.66 22.36 -13.54
N ILE A 290 -12.37 22.68 -13.59
CA ILE A 290 -11.33 21.98 -12.81
C ILE A 290 -11.47 22.15 -11.29
N ASN A 291 -11.96 23.30 -10.80
CA ASN A 291 -12.13 23.52 -9.36
C ASN A 291 -13.28 22.68 -8.82
N GLY A 292 -14.41 22.67 -9.54
CA GLY A 292 -15.54 21.79 -9.21
C GLY A 292 -15.16 20.31 -9.29
N TYR A 293 -14.32 19.91 -10.26
CA TYR A 293 -13.77 18.55 -10.31
C TYR A 293 -13.00 18.21 -9.03
N VAL A 294 -12.06 19.06 -8.60
CA VAL A 294 -11.24 18.81 -7.40
C VAL A 294 -12.12 18.71 -6.14
N GLU A 295 -13.12 19.58 -6.00
CA GLU A 295 -14.05 19.52 -4.87
C GLU A 295 -14.82 18.20 -4.85
N LYS A 296 -15.40 17.81 -5.99
CA LYS A 296 -16.23 16.60 -6.07
C LYS A 296 -15.44 15.30 -6.00
N ILE A 297 -14.25 15.24 -6.58
CA ILE A 297 -13.39 14.06 -6.46
C ILE A 297 -12.87 13.91 -5.02
N LYS A 298 -12.59 15.01 -4.32
CA LYS A 298 -12.23 14.98 -2.89
C LYS A 298 -13.40 14.49 -2.02
N GLU A 299 -14.62 14.95 -2.30
CA GLU A 299 -15.84 14.48 -1.63
C GLU A 299 -16.09 12.98 -1.88
N TYR A 300 -16.01 12.55 -3.14
CA TYR A 300 -16.08 11.14 -3.52
C TYR A 300 -15.06 10.29 -2.76
N ASN A 301 -13.79 10.70 -2.80
CA ASN A 301 -12.70 9.96 -2.20
C ASN A 301 -12.82 9.90 -0.67
N GLN A 302 -13.32 10.95 -0.02
CA GLN A 302 -13.54 10.95 1.43
C GLN A 302 -14.64 9.96 1.84
N GLY A 303 -15.78 9.96 1.14
CA GLY A 303 -16.88 9.05 1.49
C GLY A 303 -16.58 7.60 1.09
N PHE A 304 -16.01 7.36 -0.10
CA PHE A 304 -15.54 6.04 -0.50
C PHE A 304 -14.58 5.47 0.55
N TRP A 305 -13.62 6.28 0.98
CA TRP A 305 -12.64 5.91 1.99
C TRP A 305 -13.27 5.50 3.33
N GLU A 306 -14.19 6.32 3.86
CA GLU A 306 -14.85 6.06 5.14
C GLU A 306 -15.61 4.73 5.13
N TYR A 307 -16.49 4.54 4.14
CA TYR A 307 -17.42 3.41 4.10
C TYR A 307 -16.80 2.13 3.55
N ASN A 308 -16.06 2.22 2.44
CA ASN A 308 -15.49 1.04 1.79
C ASN A 308 -14.19 0.58 2.44
N VAL A 309 -13.46 1.44 3.16
CA VAL A 309 -12.16 1.07 3.70
C VAL A 309 -12.10 1.14 5.22
N VAL A 310 -12.34 2.31 5.85
CA VAL A 310 -12.14 2.48 7.30
C VAL A 310 -13.07 1.57 8.11
N ILE A 311 -14.38 1.68 7.89
CA ILE A 311 -15.39 0.91 8.64
C ILE A 311 -15.25 -0.58 8.32
N ARG A 312 -15.07 -0.90 7.05
CA ARG A 312 -14.96 -2.27 6.55
C ARG A 312 -13.72 -2.99 7.10
N ASP A 313 -12.55 -2.35 7.05
CA ASP A 313 -11.30 -2.92 7.57
C ASP A 313 -11.31 -3.10 9.09
N LYS A 314 -12.04 -2.25 9.83
CA LYS A 314 -12.24 -2.47 11.26
C LYS A 314 -12.93 -3.82 11.51
N TYR A 315 -14.01 -4.11 10.78
CA TYR A 315 -14.70 -5.40 10.92
C TYR A 315 -13.87 -6.57 10.43
N PHE A 316 -13.13 -6.39 9.33
CA PHE A 316 -12.24 -7.42 8.82
C PHE A 316 -11.10 -7.74 9.80
N ARG A 317 -10.51 -6.73 10.46
CA ARG A 317 -9.49 -6.95 11.52
C ARG A 317 -10.07 -7.81 12.63
N ASP A 318 -11.19 -7.40 13.19
CA ASP A 318 -11.82 -8.10 14.31
C ASP A 318 -12.17 -9.56 13.92
N GLN A 319 -12.53 -9.82 12.65
CA GLN A 319 -12.74 -11.16 12.13
C GLN A 319 -11.44 -11.98 12.05
N ILE A 320 -10.38 -11.41 11.48
CA ILE A 320 -9.08 -12.09 11.34
C ILE A 320 -8.49 -12.44 12.70
N GLU A 321 -8.59 -11.53 13.68
CA GLU A 321 -8.09 -11.75 15.04
C GLU A 321 -8.83 -12.91 15.71
N LYS A 322 -10.17 -12.92 15.67
CA LYS A 322 -10.98 -14.03 16.20
C LYS A 322 -10.71 -15.35 15.49
N LEU A 323 -10.50 -15.31 14.17
CA LEU A 323 -10.19 -16.50 13.37
C LEU A 323 -8.84 -17.09 13.77
N ALA A 324 -7.83 -16.23 13.98
CA ALA A 324 -6.50 -16.65 14.44
C ALA A 324 -6.56 -17.25 15.86
N GLU A 325 -7.28 -16.62 16.78
CA GLU A 325 -7.47 -17.14 18.15
C GLU A 325 -8.17 -18.51 18.17
N ALA A 326 -9.19 -18.69 17.35
CA ALA A 326 -9.94 -19.95 17.25
C ALA A 326 -9.17 -21.07 16.54
N ASN A 327 -8.13 -20.74 15.77
CA ASN A 327 -7.36 -21.70 14.98
C ASN A 327 -5.87 -21.58 15.30
N PRO A 328 -5.42 -21.93 16.52
CA PRO A 328 -3.99 -22.03 16.80
C PRO A 328 -3.35 -23.03 15.84
N ASN A 329 -2.09 -22.81 15.45
CA ASN A 329 -1.40 -23.63 14.45
C ASN A 329 -2.01 -23.52 13.03
N SER A 330 -2.28 -22.29 12.58
CA SER A 330 -2.76 -22.00 11.23
C SER A 330 -1.90 -20.97 10.49
N LEU A 331 -1.98 -21.03 9.16
CA LEU A 331 -1.58 -19.97 8.25
C LEU A 331 -2.86 -19.42 7.63
N ILE A 332 -3.22 -18.21 8.04
CA ILE A 332 -4.36 -17.47 7.49
C ILE A 332 -3.79 -16.54 6.42
N PHE A 333 -4.38 -16.52 5.24
CA PHE A 333 -4.01 -15.54 4.22
C PHE A 333 -5.25 -14.96 3.54
N THR A 334 -5.11 -13.75 3.03
CA THR A 334 -6.18 -13.02 2.34
C THR A 334 -5.59 -12.29 1.15
N LEU A 335 -6.41 -12.11 0.11
CA LEU A 335 -6.11 -11.26 -1.02
C LEU A 335 -7.07 -10.08 -0.97
N ARG A 336 -6.53 -8.86 -0.86
CA ARG A 336 -7.32 -7.62 -0.76
C ARG A 336 -6.94 -6.60 -1.82
N GLY A 337 -7.88 -5.73 -2.16
CA GLY A 337 -7.63 -4.54 -2.96
C GLY A 337 -6.52 -3.68 -2.36
N LEU A 338 -5.61 -3.15 -3.19
CA LEU A 338 -4.47 -2.34 -2.73
C LEU A 338 -4.90 -1.07 -1.95
N GLY A 339 -6.12 -0.57 -2.17
CA GLY A 339 -6.71 0.51 -1.36
C GLY A 339 -6.80 0.19 0.14
N HIS A 340 -6.81 -1.08 0.51
CA HIS A 340 -6.83 -1.55 1.90
C HIS A 340 -5.44 -1.65 2.55
N TYR A 341 -4.37 -1.25 1.83
CA TYR A 341 -3.01 -1.35 2.36
C TYR A 341 -2.81 -0.47 3.60
N GLY A 342 -2.11 -1.01 4.60
CA GLY A 342 -1.87 -0.37 5.90
C GLY A 342 -2.85 -0.81 6.99
N MET A 343 -3.90 -1.57 6.64
CA MET A 343 -4.77 -2.19 7.63
C MET A 343 -4.00 -3.13 8.57
N GLU A 344 -3.09 -3.93 8.00
CA GLU A 344 -2.39 -5.00 8.67
C GLU A 344 -1.46 -4.49 9.80
N GLU A 345 -1.13 -3.19 9.78
CA GLU A 345 -0.30 -2.52 10.81
C GLU A 345 -0.89 -2.65 12.22
N ASN A 346 -2.21 -2.81 12.28
CA ASN A 346 -2.97 -2.89 13.53
C ASN A 346 -3.31 -4.33 13.94
N VAL A 347 -2.92 -5.34 13.15
CA VAL A 347 -3.23 -6.75 13.43
C VAL A 347 -2.08 -7.34 14.26
N LYS A 348 -2.29 -7.46 15.57
CA LYS A 348 -1.27 -7.93 16.54
C LYS A 348 -1.84 -9.04 17.42
N VAL A 349 -1.99 -10.24 16.86
CA VAL A 349 -2.54 -11.39 17.56
C VAL A 349 -1.43 -12.13 18.32
N CYS A 350 -1.67 -12.44 19.60
CA CYS A 350 -0.73 -13.21 20.40
C CYS A 350 -0.44 -14.56 19.73
N GLY A 351 0.83 -14.88 19.53
CA GLY A 351 1.23 -16.12 18.87
C GLY A 351 1.30 -16.06 17.35
N PHE A 352 0.80 -15.02 16.68
CA PHE A 352 0.78 -14.96 15.21
C PHE A 352 1.77 -13.95 14.65
N THR A 353 2.51 -14.36 13.63
CA THR A 353 3.30 -13.43 12.82
C THR A 353 2.37 -12.78 11.80
N THR A 354 2.35 -11.45 11.73
CA THR A 354 1.60 -10.70 10.70
C THR A 354 2.56 -10.30 9.60
N GLU A 355 2.24 -10.67 8.37
CA GLU A 355 3.05 -10.48 7.17
C GLU A 355 2.25 -9.80 6.07
N THR A 356 2.93 -9.09 5.19
CA THR A 356 2.31 -8.43 4.03
C THR A 356 3.17 -8.56 2.80
N ILE A 357 2.52 -8.63 1.65
CA ILE A 357 3.13 -8.54 0.33
C ILE A 357 2.20 -7.80 -0.62
N ILE A 358 2.76 -6.89 -1.41
CA ILE A 358 2.06 -6.27 -2.53
C ILE A 358 2.39 -7.06 -3.78
N LEU A 359 1.37 -7.56 -4.46
CA LEU A 359 1.44 -8.10 -5.81
C LEU A 359 1.46 -6.89 -6.76
N GLY A 360 2.51 -6.79 -7.55
CA GLY A 360 2.72 -5.68 -8.48
C GLY A 360 4.18 -5.49 -8.82
N GLU A 361 4.42 -4.85 -9.97
CA GLU A 361 5.75 -4.49 -10.46
C GLU A 361 5.87 -2.96 -10.59
N GLY A 362 6.97 -2.39 -10.10
CA GLY A 362 7.18 -0.94 -10.09
C GLY A 362 7.22 -0.34 -8.68
N ARG A 363 7.12 0.99 -8.57
CA ARG A 363 7.07 1.68 -7.28
C ARG A 363 5.66 1.63 -6.71
N PHE A 364 5.52 1.54 -5.38
CA PHE A 364 4.21 1.46 -4.73
C PHE A 364 3.23 2.55 -5.16
N GLN A 365 3.67 3.81 -5.26
CA GLN A 365 2.80 4.91 -5.72
C GLN A 365 2.39 4.82 -7.19
N GLU A 366 3.14 4.10 -8.04
CA GLU A 366 2.86 3.94 -9.46
C GLU A 366 1.82 2.84 -9.73
N LEU A 367 1.59 1.97 -8.74
CA LEU A 367 0.58 0.92 -8.82
C LEU A 367 -0.83 1.45 -8.62
N LEU A 368 -1.02 2.72 -8.29
CA LEU A 368 -2.33 3.30 -7.93
C LEU A 368 -2.61 4.52 -8.81
N VAL A 369 -3.88 4.83 -9.02
CA VAL A 369 -4.24 6.16 -9.54
C VAL A 369 -3.91 7.19 -8.44
N PRO A 370 -3.40 8.39 -8.78
CA PRO A 370 -2.86 9.33 -7.79
C PRO A 370 -3.80 9.69 -6.64
N ASP A 371 -5.10 9.76 -6.89
CA ASP A 371 -6.10 10.08 -5.88
C ASP A 371 -6.33 8.95 -4.89
N GLN A 372 -6.25 7.69 -5.32
CA GLN A 372 -6.27 6.52 -4.46
C GLN A 372 -5.00 6.41 -3.61
N TYR A 373 -3.84 6.78 -4.17
CA TYR A 373 -2.62 6.88 -3.36
C TYR A 373 -2.77 7.92 -2.24
N ILE A 374 -3.36 9.09 -2.54
CA ILE A 374 -3.69 10.10 -1.52
C ILE A 374 -4.58 9.52 -0.41
N GLN A 375 -5.58 8.70 -0.74
CA GLN A 375 -6.43 8.05 0.26
C GLN A 375 -5.60 7.17 1.22
N ILE A 376 -4.71 6.34 0.67
CA ILE A 376 -3.82 5.48 1.48
C ILE A 376 -2.89 6.33 2.35
N LEU A 377 -2.36 7.44 1.83
CA LEU A 377 -1.53 8.36 2.62
C LEU A 377 -2.31 8.94 3.81
N ARG A 378 -3.52 9.46 3.57
CA ARG A 378 -4.37 10.05 4.61
C ARG A 378 -4.71 9.04 5.70
N ARG A 379 -5.10 7.82 5.32
CA ARG A 379 -5.34 6.71 6.26
C ARG A 379 -4.20 6.53 7.23
N ASN A 380 -3.00 6.45 6.66
CA ASN A 380 -1.82 6.03 7.38
C ASN A 380 -1.10 7.21 8.04
N GLN A 381 -1.82 8.32 8.25
CA GLN A 381 -1.37 9.51 8.97
C GLN A 381 -0.11 10.12 8.34
N VAL A 382 -0.04 10.10 7.01
CA VAL A 382 0.99 10.81 6.26
C VAL A 382 0.50 12.24 6.02
N GLU A 383 1.31 13.23 6.39
CA GLU A 383 1.01 14.62 6.10
C GLU A 383 1.23 14.89 4.61
N ILE A 384 0.21 15.43 3.96
CA ILE A 384 0.25 15.74 2.53
C ILE A 384 0.20 17.26 2.40
N ASP A 385 1.18 17.82 1.69
CA ASP A 385 1.15 19.24 1.34
C ASP A 385 -0.13 19.54 0.52
N PRO A 386 -0.93 20.55 0.87
CA PRO A 386 -2.20 20.83 0.19
C PRO A 386 -2.08 21.06 -1.32
N SER A 387 -0.96 21.62 -1.78
CA SER A 387 -0.72 21.83 -3.21
C SER A 387 -0.42 20.50 -3.92
N GLN A 388 0.36 19.62 -3.27
CA GLN A 388 0.65 18.26 -3.75
C GLN A 388 -0.61 17.38 -3.77
N GLU A 389 -1.47 17.54 -2.76
CA GLU A 389 -2.77 16.87 -2.72
C GLU A 389 -3.66 17.32 -3.89
N LYS A 390 -3.79 18.63 -4.10
CA LYS A 390 -4.59 19.19 -5.20
C LYS A 390 -4.10 18.68 -6.56
N ILE A 391 -2.79 18.72 -6.82
CA ILE A 391 -2.24 18.25 -8.09
C ILE A 391 -2.42 16.74 -8.26
N GLY A 392 -2.35 15.95 -7.19
CA GLY A 392 -2.63 14.51 -7.26
C GLY A 392 -4.08 14.24 -7.68
N TYR A 393 -5.07 14.94 -7.10
CA TYR A 393 -6.45 14.85 -7.58
C TYR A 393 -6.59 15.26 -9.05
N LEU A 394 -5.99 16.38 -9.46
CA LEU A 394 -6.01 16.84 -10.86
C LEU A 394 -5.41 15.84 -11.84
N ARG A 395 -4.39 15.09 -11.43
CA ARG A 395 -3.72 14.08 -12.26
C ARG A 395 -4.49 12.76 -12.38
N ALA A 396 -5.44 12.49 -11.49
CA ALA A 396 -6.20 11.24 -11.53
C ALA A 396 -6.96 11.06 -12.85
N PHE A 397 -7.66 12.09 -13.33
CA PHE A 397 -8.39 12.04 -14.59
C PHE A 397 -7.53 11.70 -15.83
N PRO A 398 -6.42 12.40 -16.12
CA PRO A 398 -5.58 12.06 -17.26
C PRO A 398 -4.90 10.69 -17.10
N VAL A 399 -4.52 10.27 -15.89
CA VAL A 399 -4.01 8.91 -15.63
C VAL A 399 -5.07 7.87 -16.00
N GLU A 400 -6.30 8.04 -15.53
CA GLU A 400 -7.43 7.17 -15.83
C GLU A 400 -7.70 7.06 -17.35
N CYS A 401 -7.69 8.19 -18.05
CA CYS A 401 -7.91 8.22 -19.50
C CYS A 401 -6.79 7.48 -20.25
N LEU A 402 -5.54 7.78 -19.92
CA LEU A 402 -4.39 7.16 -20.56
C LEU A 402 -4.32 5.67 -20.26
N ARG A 403 -4.51 5.27 -19.00
CA ARG A 403 -4.58 3.86 -18.58
C ARG A 403 -5.60 3.09 -19.40
N ASN A 404 -6.82 3.60 -19.52
CA ASN A 404 -7.89 2.94 -20.27
C ASN A 404 -7.57 2.84 -21.77
N TYR A 405 -6.93 3.87 -22.35
CA TYR A 405 -6.47 3.79 -23.75
C TYR A 405 -5.39 2.71 -23.93
N LEU A 406 -4.36 2.71 -23.10
CA LEU A 406 -3.25 1.75 -23.15
C LEU A 406 -3.77 0.31 -23.02
N HIS A 407 -4.69 0.07 -22.08
CA HIS A 407 -5.28 -1.25 -21.87
C HIS A 407 -6.15 -1.68 -23.07
N LYS A 408 -7.11 -0.85 -23.48
CA LYS A 408 -8.11 -1.24 -24.49
C LYS A 408 -7.60 -1.22 -25.93
N LYS A 409 -6.64 -0.34 -26.24
CA LYS A 409 -6.18 -0.09 -27.63
C LYS A 409 -4.78 -0.62 -27.91
N LEU A 410 -3.91 -0.65 -26.90
CA LEU A 410 -2.53 -1.15 -27.04
C LEU A 410 -2.30 -2.48 -26.33
N ASN A 411 -3.35 -3.10 -25.78
CA ASN A 411 -3.33 -4.42 -25.13
C ASN A 411 -2.32 -4.55 -23.97
N PHE A 412 -1.98 -3.44 -23.32
CA PHE A 412 -1.24 -3.50 -22.06
C PHE A 412 -2.11 -4.13 -20.96
N THR A 413 -1.49 -4.86 -20.04
CA THR A 413 -2.18 -5.24 -18.79
C THR A 413 -2.59 -3.96 -18.05
N ILE A 414 -3.66 -4.00 -17.25
CA ILE A 414 -4.11 -2.78 -16.56
C ILE A 414 -3.04 -2.27 -15.58
N SER A 415 -2.24 -3.17 -14.99
CA SER A 415 -1.11 -2.87 -14.10
C SER A 415 -0.01 -2.12 -14.84
N GLU A 416 0.44 -2.65 -15.97
CA GLU A 416 1.43 -1.97 -16.80
C GLU A 416 0.92 -0.63 -17.33
N ALA A 417 -0.35 -0.57 -17.72
CA ALA A 417 -1.00 0.65 -18.18
C ALA A 417 -1.04 1.74 -17.09
N THR A 418 -1.34 1.39 -15.84
CA THR A 418 -1.34 2.33 -14.70
C THR A 418 0.05 2.87 -14.43
N VAL A 419 1.06 2.00 -14.36
CA VAL A 419 2.46 2.41 -14.11
C VAL A 419 2.93 3.37 -15.21
N LYS A 420 2.73 3.01 -16.48
CA LYS A 420 3.08 3.88 -17.63
C LYS A 420 2.31 5.19 -17.60
N ALA A 421 1.00 5.17 -17.31
CA ALA A 421 0.19 6.37 -17.26
C ALA A 421 0.66 7.33 -16.17
N ASN A 422 0.99 6.82 -14.98
CA ASN A 422 1.55 7.61 -13.89
C ASN A 422 2.88 8.25 -14.28
N GLN A 423 3.80 7.50 -14.89
CA GLN A 423 5.10 8.03 -15.33
C GLN A 423 4.97 9.15 -16.37
N VAL A 424 4.01 9.05 -17.29
CA VAL A 424 3.75 10.09 -18.31
C VAL A 424 3.16 11.34 -17.65
N VAL A 425 2.21 11.17 -16.74
CA VAL A 425 1.44 12.28 -16.15
C VAL A 425 2.17 12.95 -14.97
N GLU A 426 3.17 12.31 -14.36
CA GLU A 426 3.96 12.83 -13.22
C GLU A 426 4.56 14.22 -13.49
N ASN A 427 4.81 14.57 -14.74
CA ASN A 427 5.41 15.85 -15.14
C ASN A 427 4.39 16.94 -15.47
N LEU A 428 3.08 16.66 -15.49
CA LEU A 428 2.06 17.68 -15.77
C LEU A 428 1.86 18.58 -14.55
N ASN A 429 1.98 19.89 -14.74
CA ASN A 429 1.62 20.87 -13.73
C ASN A 429 0.11 21.24 -13.82
N GLU A 430 -0.36 22.08 -12.91
CA GLU A 430 -1.77 22.50 -12.89
C GLU A 430 -2.20 23.21 -14.19
N GLN A 431 -1.35 24.04 -14.79
CA GLN A 431 -1.66 24.77 -16.02
C GLN A 431 -1.79 23.82 -17.22
N ASP A 432 -0.95 22.78 -17.28
CA ASP A 432 -1.05 21.75 -18.31
C ASP A 432 -2.40 21.02 -18.23
N ILE A 433 -2.84 20.69 -17.02
CA ILE A 433 -4.09 19.97 -16.79
C ILE A 433 -5.29 20.88 -17.08
N GLN A 434 -5.23 22.15 -16.68
CA GLN A 434 -6.22 23.17 -17.06
C GLN A 434 -6.36 23.27 -18.58
N ARG A 435 -5.23 23.31 -19.30
CA ARG A 435 -5.25 23.36 -20.76
C ARG A 435 -5.88 22.11 -21.37
N LEU A 436 -5.54 20.93 -20.85
CA LEU A 436 -6.15 19.67 -21.29
C LEU A 436 -7.66 19.68 -21.09
N ALA A 437 -8.15 20.09 -19.92
CA ALA A 437 -9.58 20.16 -19.62
C ALA A 437 -10.33 21.10 -20.58
N LEU A 438 -9.74 22.25 -20.92
CA LEU A 438 -10.31 23.18 -21.90
C LEU A 438 -10.34 22.59 -23.32
N ASP A 439 -9.26 21.94 -23.76
CA ASP A 439 -9.20 21.33 -25.08
C ASP A 439 -10.22 20.17 -25.22
N ILE A 440 -10.44 19.38 -24.15
CA ILE A 440 -11.51 18.37 -24.07
C ILE A 440 -12.88 19.03 -24.16
N SER A 441 -13.13 20.08 -23.38
CA SER A 441 -14.41 20.79 -23.37
C SER A 441 -14.78 21.33 -24.74
N HIS A 442 -13.83 21.95 -25.46
CA HIS A 442 -14.03 22.38 -26.84
C HIS A 442 -14.31 21.19 -27.78
N GLY A 443 -13.57 20.09 -27.65
CA GLY A 443 -13.81 18.89 -28.45
C GLY A 443 -15.19 18.26 -28.24
N ILE A 444 -15.74 18.34 -27.02
CA ILE A 444 -17.11 17.91 -26.70
C ILE A 444 -18.12 18.89 -27.33
N ALA A 445 -17.94 20.20 -27.16
CA ALA A 445 -18.84 21.21 -27.70
C ALA A 445 -18.94 21.18 -29.24
N GLU A 446 -17.84 20.85 -29.91
CA GLU A 446 -17.77 20.64 -31.37
C GLU A 446 -18.34 19.27 -31.81
N GLY A 447 -18.72 18.41 -30.87
CA GLY A 447 -19.23 17.07 -31.16
C GLY A 447 -18.18 16.09 -31.68
N ARG A 448 -16.88 16.36 -31.49
CA ARG A 448 -15.76 15.45 -31.83
C ARG A 448 -15.55 14.36 -30.78
N LEU A 449 -15.80 14.67 -29.51
CA LEU A 449 -15.64 13.73 -28.38
C LEU A 449 -17.01 13.26 -27.87
N ARG A 450 -17.57 12.22 -28.49
CA ARG A 450 -18.97 11.78 -28.24
C ARG A 450 -19.14 10.69 -27.19
N ASN A 451 -18.05 10.02 -26.81
CA ASN A 451 -18.06 8.93 -25.83
C ASN A 451 -16.73 8.88 -25.08
N SER A 452 -16.66 8.00 -24.07
CA SER A 452 -15.47 7.83 -23.22
C SER A 452 -14.24 7.39 -24.01
N ASP A 453 -14.37 6.44 -24.94
CA ASP A 453 -13.24 5.94 -25.74
C ASP A 453 -12.62 7.06 -26.61
N ALA A 454 -13.44 7.96 -27.16
CA ALA A 454 -12.95 9.13 -27.89
C ALA A 454 -12.18 10.11 -26.98
N VAL A 455 -12.60 10.28 -25.72
CA VAL A 455 -11.87 11.09 -24.73
C VAL A 455 -10.55 10.43 -24.35
N TYR A 456 -10.52 9.11 -24.14
CA TYR A 456 -9.30 8.38 -23.84
C TYR A 456 -8.27 8.51 -24.97
N GLU A 457 -8.71 8.34 -26.21
CA GLU A 457 -7.89 8.53 -27.40
C GLU A 457 -7.38 9.96 -27.52
N PHE A 458 -8.26 10.96 -27.29
CA PHE A 458 -7.86 12.36 -27.31
C PHE A 458 -6.74 12.66 -26.30
N VAL A 459 -6.88 12.19 -25.05
CA VAL A 459 -5.86 12.39 -24.01
C VAL A 459 -4.53 11.76 -24.42
N TYR A 460 -4.55 10.53 -24.96
CA TYR A 460 -3.34 9.87 -25.47
C TYR A 460 -2.63 10.73 -26.54
N TRP A 461 -3.35 11.19 -27.57
CA TRP A 461 -2.76 11.98 -28.65
C TRP A 461 -2.31 13.36 -28.18
N TRP A 462 -3.02 13.97 -27.24
CA TRP A 462 -2.63 15.24 -26.64
C TRP A 462 -1.29 15.12 -25.89
N LEU A 463 -1.12 14.05 -25.09
CA LEU A 463 0.13 13.76 -24.38
C LEU A 463 1.26 13.39 -25.34
N LYS A 464 0.95 12.63 -26.41
CA LYS A 464 1.91 12.29 -27.47
C LYS A 464 2.41 13.53 -28.22
N LYS A 465 1.53 14.49 -28.53
CA LYS A 465 1.90 15.77 -29.15
C LYS A 465 2.86 16.59 -28.26
N LYS A 466 2.73 16.48 -26.94
CA LYS A 466 3.67 17.06 -25.96
C LYS A 466 4.98 16.28 -25.80
N LYS A 467 5.18 15.18 -26.55
CA LYS A 467 6.35 14.28 -26.45
C LYS A 467 6.54 13.66 -25.06
N LEU A 468 5.43 13.48 -24.33
CA LEU A 468 5.45 12.84 -23.00
C LEU A 468 5.21 11.34 -23.08
N VAL A 469 4.47 10.88 -24.10
CA VAL A 469 4.29 9.45 -24.38
C VAL A 469 5.45 8.99 -25.26
N LEU A 470 6.16 7.94 -24.83
CA LEU A 470 7.20 7.28 -25.63
C LEU A 470 6.56 6.50 -26.79
N ASP A 471 7.34 6.15 -27.81
CA ASP A 471 6.86 5.28 -28.89
C ASP A 471 6.61 3.86 -28.34
N TRP A 472 5.36 3.63 -27.89
CA TRP A 472 4.81 2.35 -27.43
C TRP A 472 3.79 1.80 -28.42
#